data_AF-A0A242P9X3-F1
#
_entry.id   AF-A0A242P9X3-F1
#
_cell.length_a   1.000
_cell.length_b   1.000
_cell.length_c   1.000
_cell.angle_alpha   90.00
_cell.angle_beta   90.00
_cell.angle_gamma   90.00
#
_symmetry.space_group_name_H-M   'P 1'
#
loop_
_entity.id
_entity.type
_entity.pdbx_description
1 polymer ?
#
loop_
_entity_poly.entity_id
_entity_poly.type
_entity_poly.pdbx_seq_one_letter_code
_entity_poly.pdbx_strand_id
1 'polypeptide(L)'
;MKKNEIYVEMLGRTLTYIRNVQSQDSIRKAKDISCYYEAELVHNLLITIFDAEFEQHDIWFLNHQARYYYENCNTEISINYDKQVSFIKELFAMVPVELKNKLTWNGPI
;
A
#
# COMPACT_ATOMS: atom_id res chain seq x y z
N MET A 1 6.07 7.81 11.80
CA MET A 1 6.23 6.40 12.22
C MET A 1 7.55 5.88 11.66
N LYS A 2 8.03 4.72 12.08
CA LYS A 2 9.11 4.00 11.35
C LYS A 2 8.51 3.34 10.10
N LYS A 3 9.35 3.06 9.09
CA LYS A 3 8.95 2.35 7.85
C LYS A 3 8.14 1.08 8.15
N ASN A 4 8.63 0.24 9.06
CA ASN A 4 8.01 -1.05 9.37
C ASN A 4 6.67 -0.90 10.09
N GLU A 5 6.53 0.14 10.92
CA GLU A 5 5.25 0.46 11.57
C GLU A 5 4.21 0.86 10.52
N ILE A 6 4.63 1.61 9.48
CA ILE A 6 3.75 1.96 8.36
C ILE A 6 3.32 0.69 7.61
N TYR A 7 4.26 -0.20 7.27
CA TYR A 7 3.94 -1.45 6.59
C TYR A 7 3.00 -2.35 7.40
N VAL A 8 3.23 -2.46 8.71
CA VAL A 8 2.34 -3.21 9.61
C VAL A 8 0.93 -2.60 9.63
N GLU A 9 0.82 -1.28 9.68
CA GLU A 9 -0.48 -0.59 9.62
C GLU A 9 -1.19 -0.78 8.28
N MET A 10 -0.46 -0.65 7.15
CA MET A 10 -1.00 -0.90 5.81
C MET A 10 -1.53 -2.33 5.67
N LEU A 11 -0.76 -3.32 6.14
CA LEU A 11 -1.13 -4.73 6.14
C LEU A 11 -2.33 -4.99 7.06
N GLY A 12 -2.29 -4.50 8.30
CA GLY A 12 -3.36 -4.71 9.28
C GLY A 12 -4.71 -4.15 8.82
N ARG A 13 -4.71 -2.96 8.20
CA ARG A 13 -5.91 -2.36 7.61
C ARG A 13 -6.44 -3.16 6.45
N THR A 14 -5.55 -3.56 5.53
CA THR A 14 -5.91 -4.38 4.37
C THR A 14 -6.55 -5.70 4.79
N LEU A 15 -5.90 -6.42 5.71
CA LEU A 15 -6.39 -7.72 6.18
C LEU A 15 -7.73 -7.59 6.90
N THR A 16 -7.88 -6.58 7.75
CA THR A 16 -9.15 -6.30 8.44
C THR A 16 -10.27 -6.00 7.45
N TYR A 17 -9.97 -5.18 6.44
CA TYR A 17 -10.91 -4.80 5.40
C TYR A 17 -11.34 -6.00 4.54
N ILE A 18 -10.38 -6.75 3.99
CA ILE A 18 -10.65 -7.96 3.21
C ILE A 18 -11.49 -8.94 4.03
N ARG A 19 -11.13 -9.19 5.30
CA ARG A 19 -11.90 -10.06 6.18
C ARG A 19 -13.35 -9.59 6.36
N ASN A 20 -13.59 -8.28 6.47
CA ASN A 20 -14.93 -7.71 6.59
C ASN A 20 -15.75 -7.81 5.30
N VAL A 21 -15.12 -7.72 4.13
CA VAL A 21 -15.77 -7.99 2.84
C VAL A 21 -16.10 -9.48 2.72
N GLN A 22 -15.18 -10.35 3.13
CA GLN A 22 -15.40 -11.81 3.06
C GLN A 22 -16.53 -12.31 3.97
N SER A 23 -16.90 -11.55 5.01
CA SER A 23 -18.08 -11.86 5.85
C SER A 23 -19.42 -11.42 5.24
N GLN A 24 -19.42 -10.77 4.07
CA GLN A 24 -20.64 -10.36 3.37
C GLN A 24 -21.20 -11.47 2.48
N ASP A 25 -22.39 -11.25 1.92
CA ASP A 25 -23.02 -12.14 0.96
C ASP A 25 -22.21 -12.29 -0.34
N SER A 26 -22.51 -13.35 -1.10
CA SER A 26 -21.77 -13.70 -2.32
C SER A 26 -21.85 -12.64 -3.42
N ILE A 27 -22.97 -11.92 -3.55
CA ILE A 27 -23.14 -10.88 -4.57
C ILE A 27 -22.25 -9.69 -4.25
N ARG A 28 -22.24 -9.26 -2.97
CA ARG A 28 -21.40 -8.16 -2.53
C ARG A 28 -19.92 -8.48 -2.73
N LYS A 29 -19.48 -9.69 -2.37
CA LYS A 29 -18.11 -10.15 -2.59
C LYS A 29 -17.70 -10.16 -4.06
N ALA A 30 -18.57 -10.65 -4.94
CA ALA A 30 -18.28 -10.74 -6.37
C ALA A 30 -18.16 -9.37 -7.06
N LYS A 31 -18.80 -8.34 -6.52
CA LYS A 31 -18.75 -6.95 -7.04
C LYS A 31 -17.66 -6.10 -6.40
N ASP A 32 -17.03 -6.57 -5.34
CA ASP A 32 -16.03 -5.82 -4.60
C ASP A 32 -14.65 -5.92 -5.28
N ILE A 33 -14.32 -4.92 -6.09
CA ILE A 33 -12.99 -4.80 -6.71
C ILE A 33 -11.94 -4.21 -5.76
N SER A 34 -12.38 -3.63 -4.64
CA SER A 34 -11.49 -2.94 -3.70
C SER A 34 -10.54 -3.91 -3.00
N CYS A 35 -10.99 -5.14 -2.71
CA CYS A 35 -10.14 -6.19 -2.14
C CYS A 35 -8.94 -6.52 -3.05
N TYR A 36 -9.11 -6.47 -4.37
CA TYR A 36 -8.01 -6.67 -5.31
C TYR A 36 -6.96 -5.57 -5.15
N TYR A 37 -7.36 -4.29 -5.17
CA TYR A 37 -6.42 -3.18 -5.02
C TYR A 37 -5.72 -3.18 -3.67
N GLU A 38 -6.44 -3.43 -2.56
CA GLU A 38 -5.82 -3.53 -1.24
C GLU A 38 -4.80 -4.67 -1.17
N ALA A 39 -5.16 -5.86 -1.69
CA ALA A 39 -4.25 -7.01 -1.71
C ALA A 39 -3.04 -6.75 -2.62
N GLU A 40 -3.26 -6.19 -3.81
CA GLU A 40 -2.21 -5.86 -4.78
C GLU A 40 -1.19 -4.89 -4.15
N LEU A 41 -1.66 -3.91 -3.39
CA LEU A 41 -0.79 -2.98 -2.67
C LEU A 41 0.11 -3.71 -1.67
N VAL A 42 -0.43 -4.60 -0.82
CA VAL A 42 0.32 -5.07 0.37
C VAL A 42 0.97 -6.45 0.23
N HIS A 43 0.65 -7.24 -0.79
CA HIS A 43 1.02 -8.67 -0.81
C HIS A 43 2.53 -8.93 -0.75
N ASN A 44 3.35 -8.00 -1.24
CA ASN A 44 4.82 -8.13 -1.22
C ASN A 44 5.49 -7.42 -0.03
N LEU A 45 4.74 -6.71 0.83
CA LEU A 45 5.34 -6.01 1.97
C LEU A 45 6.10 -6.95 2.91
N LEU A 46 5.69 -8.21 3.00
CA LEU A 46 6.34 -9.23 3.84
C LEU A 46 7.83 -9.45 3.52
N ILE A 47 8.28 -9.08 2.32
CA ILE A 47 9.68 -9.22 1.91
C ILE A 47 10.60 -8.29 2.71
N THR A 48 10.16 -7.05 3.00
CA THR A 48 10.97 -6.03 3.71
C THR A 48 10.33 -5.46 4.98
N ILE A 49 9.25 -6.09 5.47
CA ILE A 49 8.51 -5.61 6.65
C ILE A 49 9.31 -5.65 7.95
N PHE A 50 10.32 -6.52 8.04
CA PHE A 50 11.14 -6.66 9.24
C PHE A 50 12.44 -5.85 9.17
N ASP A 51 12.82 -5.36 7.98
CA ASP A 51 14.06 -4.61 7.78
C ASP A 51 13.84 -3.15 8.11
N ALA A 52 14.56 -2.60 9.09
CA ALA A 52 14.33 -1.23 9.55
C ALA A 52 14.68 -0.17 8.48
N GLU A 53 15.73 -0.45 7.70
CA GLU A 53 16.27 0.45 6.70
C GLU A 53 15.62 0.24 5.33
N PHE A 54 15.64 1.25 4.47
CA PHE A 54 15.15 1.11 3.10
C PHE A 54 16.08 0.24 2.25
N GLU A 55 15.50 -0.71 1.55
CA GLU A 55 16.20 -1.59 0.62
C GLU A 55 15.69 -1.45 -0.82
N GLN A 56 16.33 -2.17 -1.74
CA GLN A 56 15.95 -2.16 -3.15
C GLN A 56 14.49 -2.61 -3.38
N HIS A 57 13.99 -3.54 -2.57
CA HIS A 57 12.61 -3.98 -2.65
C HIS A 57 11.62 -2.88 -2.22
N ASP A 58 11.94 -2.06 -1.22
CA ASP A 58 11.09 -0.93 -0.82
C ASP A 58 10.94 0.08 -1.97
N ILE A 59 12.03 0.37 -2.68
CA ILE A 59 12.00 1.23 -3.87
C ILE A 59 11.16 0.61 -4.99
N TRP A 60 11.27 -0.70 -5.18
CA TRP A 60 10.43 -1.41 -6.15
C TRP A 60 8.94 -1.30 -5.79
N PHE A 61 8.59 -1.55 -4.52
CA PHE A 61 7.24 -1.37 -3.99
C PHE A 61 6.70 0.04 -4.25
N LEU A 62 7.49 1.07 -3.93
CA LEU A 62 7.09 2.47 -4.13
C LEU A 62 6.89 2.82 -5.60
N ASN A 63 7.71 2.28 -6.50
CA ASN A 63 7.61 2.54 -7.94
C ASN A 63 6.47 1.80 -8.63
N HIS A 64 6.10 0.61 -8.14
CA HIS A 64 5.16 -0.28 -8.83
C HIS A 64 3.84 -0.39 -8.09
N GLN A 65 3.83 -0.99 -6.90
CA GLN A 65 2.59 -1.30 -6.16
C GLN A 65 1.92 -0.04 -5.61
N ALA A 66 2.71 0.83 -4.96
CA ALA A 66 2.19 2.09 -4.43
C ALA A 66 1.67 3.01 -5.54
N ARG A 67 2.39 3.05 -6.67
CA ARG A 67 2.00 3.81 -7.85
C ARG A 67 0.72 3.27 -8.48
N TYR A 68 0.67 1.97 -8.72
CA TYR A 68 -0.49 1.31 -9.30
C TYR A 68 -1.74 1.54 -8.45
N TYR A 69 -1.64 1.40 -7.12
CA TYR A 69 -2.73 1.69 -6.20
C TYR A 69 -3.17 3.16 -6.28
N TYR A 70 -2.23 4.11 -6.28
CA TYR A 70 -2.55 5.54 -6.37
C TYR A 70 -3.27 5.91 -7.67
N GLU A 71 -2.84 5.36 -8.81
CA GLU A 71 -3.36 5.67 -10.14
C GLU A 71 -4.68 4.96 -10.47
N ASN A 72 -4.94 3.77 -9.89
CA ASN A 72 -6.06 2.91 -10.29
C ASN A 72 -7.12 2.69 -9.20
N CYS A 73 -6.83 3.06 -7.95
CA CYS A 73 -7.80 3.06 -6.86
C CYS A 73 -8.25 4.50 -6.56
N ASN A 74 -9.34 4.66 -5.81
CA ASN A 74 -9.83 5.95 -5.31
C ASN A 74 -10.81 5.72 -4.14
N THR A 75 -11.35 6.80 -3.57
CA THR A 75 -12.30 6.78 -2.45
C THR A 75 -13.66 6.16 -2.77
N GLU A 76 -14.05 6.08 -4.05
CA GLU A 76 -15.28 5.38 -4.46
C GLU A 76 -15.07 3.86 -4.53
N ILE A 77 -13.83 3.43 -4.81
CA ILE A 77 -13.44 2.02 -4.87
C ILE A 77 -13.13 1.48 -3.48
N SER A 78 -12.19 2.10 -2.76
CA SER A 78 -11.75 1.63 -1.44
C SER A 78 -11.91 2.72 -0.38
N ILE A 79 -12.58 2.37 0.72
CA ILE A 79 -12.67 3.24 1.90
C ILE A 79 -11.31 3.48 2.57
N ASN A 80 -10.31 2.65 2.28
CA ASN A 80 -8.96 2.80 2.82
C ASN A 80 -8.08 3.73 1.98
N TYR A 81 -8.53 4.15 0.79
CA TYR A 81 -7.70 4.85 -0.20
C TYR A 81 -6.92 6.02 0.39
N ASP A 82 -7.60 6.99 1.00
CA ASP A 82 -6.94 8.17 1.56
C ASP A 82 -5.90 7.82 2.61
N LYS A 83 -6.18 6.78 3.42
CA LYS A 83 -5.26 6.38 4.47
C LYS A 83 -4.04 5.66 3.90
N GLN A 84 -4.23 4.76 2.93
CA GLN A 84 -3.13 4.11 2.22
C GLN A 84 -2.27 5.12 1.48
N VAL A 85 -2.89 6.09 0.79
CA VAL A 85 -2.17 7.19 0.12
C VAL A 85 -1.38 8.03 1.13
N SER A 86 -1.93 8.31 2.32
CA SER A 86 -1.19 9.02 3.37
C SER A 86 0.07 8.26 3.81
N PHE A 87 0.00 6.94 3.91
CA PHE A 87 1.16 6.09 4.24
C PHE A 87 2.18 6.06 3.11
N ILE A 88 1.73 5.97 1.86
CA ILE A 88 2.61 6.06 0.69
C ILE A 88 3.36 7.39 0.71
N LYS A 89 2.67 8.52 0.93
CA LYS A 89 3.30 9.85 1.06
C LYS A 89 4.36 9.88 2.17
N GLU A 90 4.05 9.30 3.33
CA GLU A 90 4.98 9.22 4.46
C GLU A 90 6.23 8.38 4.10
N LEU A 91 6.05 7.23 3.44
CA LEU A 91 7.16 6.39 2.98
C LEU A 91 8.05 7.13 1.97
N PHE A 92 7.46 7.84 1.01
CA PHE A 92 8.21 8.66 0.04
C PHE A 92 9.09 9.72 0.73
N ALA A 93 8.57 10.36 1.77
CA ALA A 93 9.32 11.34 2.54
C ALA A 93 10.49 10.72 3.33
N MET A 94 10.39 9.44 3.70
CA MET A 94 11.40 8.71 4.47
C MET A 94 12.50 8.07 3.63
N VAL A 95 12.35 7.99 2.30
CA VAL A 95 13.36 7.38 1.43
C VAL A 95 14.73 8.09 1.62
N PRO A 96 15.80 7.34 1.94
CA PRO A 96 17.15 7.90 2.06
C PRO A 96 17.64 8.56 0.78
N VAL A 97 18.47 9.60 0.91
CA VAL A 97 18.94 10.44 -0.21
C VAL A 97 19.61 9.59 -1.30
N GLU A 98 20.39 8.60 -0.90
CA GLU A 98 21.11 7.64 -1.74
C GLU A 98 20.20 6.72 -2.56
N LEU A 99 18.93 6.58 -2.19
CA LEU A 99 17.93 5.79 -2.91
C LEU A 99 16.91 6.65 -3.65
N LYS A 100 16.80 7.95 -3.35
CA LYS A 100 15.82 8.86 -3.99
C LYS A 100 15.95 8.91 -5.51
N ASN A 101 17.16 8.82 -6.04
CA ASN A 101 17.41 8.80 -7.49
C ASN A 101 16.88 7.54 -8.21
N LYS A 102 16.50 6.50 -7.46
CA LYS A 102 15.89 5.28 -8.01
C LYS A 102 14.36 5.34 -8.06
N LEU A 103 13.73 6.37 -7.48
CA LEU A 103 12.30 6.60 -7.61
C LEU A 103 11.98 7.08 -9.03
N THR A 104 10.98 6.47 -9.68
CA THR A 104 10.60 6.78 -11.06
C THR A 104 9.42 7.76 -11.16
N TRP A 105 8.90 8.20 -10.02
CA TRP A 105 7.83 9.18 -9.90
C TRP A 105 7.92 9.91 -8.56
N ASN A 106 7.20 11.03 -8.43
CA ASN A 106 7.31 11.93 -7.28
C ASN A 106 6.47 11.48 -6.05
N GLY A 107 5.79 10.35 -6.16
CA GLY A 107 4.81 9.91 -5.19
C GLY A 107 3.46 10.66 -5.32
N PRO A 108 2.50 10.37 -4.43
CA PRO A 108 1.19 11.00 -4.44
C PRO A 108 1.26 12.51 -4.15
N ILE A 109 0.51 13.32 -4.91
CA ILE A 109 0.37 14.78 -4.70
C ILE A 109 -0.58 15.04 -3.53
#